data_AF-A0A510UQS7-F1
#
_entry.id   AF-A0A510UQS7-F1
#
_cell.length_a   1.000
_cell.length_b   1.000
_cell.length_c   1.000
_cell.angle_alpha   90.00
_cell.angle_beta   90.00
_cell.angle_gamma   90.00
#
_symmetry.space_group_name_H-M   'P 1'
#
loop_
_entity.id
_entity.type
_entity.pdbx_description
1 polymer ?
#
loop_
_entity_poly.entity_id
_entity_poly.type
_entity_poly.pdbx_seq_one_letter_code
_entity_poly.pdbx_strand_id
1 'polypeptide(L)' 'MTKDKFLAKMVIAYMQSHGQAPTEQHLEGWADLYVELCAYGDQEV' A
#
# COMPACT_ATOMS: atom_id res chain seq x y z
N MET A 1 -0.70 8.16 8.74
CA MET A 1 0.50 7.28 8.70
C MET A 1 1.28 7.66 7.42
N THR A 2 2.62 7.68 7.35
CA THR A 2 3.30 8.23 6.15
C THR A 2 3.25 7.28 4.95
N LYS A 3 3.18 7.83 3.72
CA LYS A 3 3.23 7.13 2.41
C LYS A 3 4.31 6.05 2.35
N ASP A 4 5.46 6.31 2.94
CA ASP A 4 6.60 5.38 3.01
C ASP A 4 6.25 4.08 3.73
N LYS A 5 5.40 4.14 4.75
CA LYS A 5 4.98 2.94 5.52
C LYS A 5 4.03 2.06 4.72
N PHE A 6 3.20 2.64 3.85
CA PHE A 6 2.36 1.88 2.92
C PHE A 6 3.22 1.23 1.84
N LEU A 7 4.14 1.99 1.22
CA LEU A 7 5.06 1.47 0.21
C LEU A 7 5.95 0.36 0.77
N ALA A 8 6.48 0.52 1.99
CA ALA A 8 7.26 -0.52 2.65
C ALA A 8 6.45 -1.82 2.84
N LYS A 9 5.18 -1.71 3.25
CA LYS A 9 4.29 -2.87 3.37
C LYS A 9 4.04 -3.57 2.02
N MET A 10 3.81 -2.80 0.96
CA MET A 10 3.65 -3.32 -0.41
C MET A 10 4.89 -4.09 -0.88
N VAL A 11 6.08 -3.52 -0.66
CA VAL A 11 7.35 -4.16 -1.04
C VAL A 11 7.57 -5.46 -0.28
N ILE A 12 7.30 -5.47 1.03
CA ILE A 12 7.42 -6.69 1.85
C ILE A 12 6.48 -7.78 1.34
N ALA A 13 5.21 -7.46 1.07
CA ALA A 13 4.25 -8.43 0.55
C ALA A 13 4.67 -8.98 -0.82
N TYR A 14 5.18 -8.12 -1.72
CA TYR A 14 5.70 -8.53 -3.02
C TYR A 14 6.93 -9.46 -2.92
N MET A 15 7.81 -9.21 -1.95
CA MET A 15 8.97 -10.09 -1.71
C MET A 15 8.53 -11.45 -1.15
N GLN A 16 7.57 -11.47 -0.23
CA GLN A 16 7.04 -12.69 0.39
C GLN A 16 6.25 -13.57 -0.59
N SER A 17 5.61 -12.95 -1.58
CA SER A 17 4.85 -13.65 -2.63
C SER A 17 5.71 -14.14 -3.80
N HIS A 18 7.05 -14.11 -3.66
CA HIS A 18 8.01 -14.47 -4.71
C HIS A 18 7.88 -13.62 -5.98
N GLY A 19 7.61 -12.32 -5.82
CA GLY A 19 7.49 -11.38 -6.93
C GLY A 19 6.09 -11.32 -7.55
N GLN A 20 5.06 -11.81 -6.85
CA GLN A 20 3.68 -11.63 -7.27
C GLN A 20 3.10 -10.36 -6.64
N ALA A 21 2.35 -9.58 -7.41
CA ALA A 21 1.64 -8.43 -6.87
C ALA A 21 0.68 -8.89 -5.74
N PRO A 22 0.60 -8.15 -4.61
CA PRO A 22 -0.37 -8.44 -3.57
C PRO A 22 -1.79 -8.42 -4.14
N THR A 23 -2.58 -9.46 -3.86
CA THR A 23 -4.00 -9.50 -4.26
C THR A 23 -4.82 -8.55 -3.40
N GLU A 24 -6.03 -8.19 -3.85
CA GLU A 24 -6.97 -7.37 -3.06
C GLU A 24 -7.22 -7.94 -1.66
N GLN A 25 -7.19 -9.26 -1.51
CA GLN A 25 -7.33 -9.94 -0.22
C GLN A 25 -6.14 -9.73 0.71
N HIS A 26 -4.93 -9.54 0.18
CA HIS A 26 -3.75 -9.12 0.99
C HIS A 26 -3.80 -7.65 1.39
N LEU A 27 -4.54 -6.84 0.62
CA LEU A 27 -4.78 -5.43 0.90
C LEU A 27 -5.96 -5.25 1.87
N GLU A 28 -6.71 -6.32 2.17
CA GLU A 28 -7.77 -6.34 3.16
C GLU A 28 -7.17 -6.04 4.55
N GLY A 29 -7.62 -4.96 5.19
CA GLY A 29 -7.01 -4.40 6.42
C GLY A 29 -5.89 -3.39 6.18
N TRP A 30 -5.49 -3.14 4.93
CA TRP A 30 -4.65 -1.99 4.51
C TRP A 30 -5.47 -0.94 3.75
N ALA A 31 -6.78 -1.15 3.57
CA ALA A 31 -7.69 -0.23 2.88
C ALA A 31 -7.59 1.20 3.42
N ASP A 32 -7.55 1.38 4.74
CA ASP A 32 -7.41 2.70 5.36
C ASP A 32 -6.07 3.37 5.00
N LEU A 33 -5.00 2.58 4.82
CA LEU A 33 -3.68 3.08 4.41
C LEU A 33 -3.64 3.45 2.93
N TYR A 34 -4.39 2.73 2.11
CA TYR A 34 -4.56 3.06 0.69
C TYR A 34 -5.38 4.33 0.52
N VAL A 35 -6.45 4.52 1.30
CA VAL A 35 -7.24 5.75 1.31
C VAL A 35 -6.40 6.95 1.77
N GLU A 36 -5.59 6.81 2.82
CA GLU A 36 -4.63 7.85 3.24
C GLU A 36 -3.61 8.19 2.14
N LEU A 37 -3.12 7.19 1.39
CA LEU A 37 -2.21 7.38 0.27
C LEU A 37 -2.86 8.16 -0.88
N CYS A 38 -4.09 7.78 -1.26
CA CYS A 38 -4.86 8.44 -2.31
C CYS A 38 -5.17 9.89 -1.96
N ALA A 39 -5.59 10.15 -0.71
CA ALA A 39 -5.85 11.51 -0.23
C ALA A 39 -4.60 12.40 -0.24
N TYR A 40 -3.40 11.82 -0.02
CA TYR A 40 -2.13 12.53 -0.15
C TYR A 40 -1.76 12.85 -1.60
N GLY A 41 -2.19 12.03 -2.56
CA GLY A 41 -1.94 12.25 -3.99
C GLY A 41 -2.73 13.42 -4.58
N ASP A 42 -3.87 13.78 -4.00
CA ASP A 42 -4.68 14.93 -4.40
C ASP A 42 -4.17 16.30 -3.87
N GLN A 43 -3.17 16.30 -2.98
CA GLN A 43 -2.59 17.54 -2.43
C GLN A 43 -1.37 18.08 -3.21
N GLU A 44 -0.93 17.42 -4.28
CA GLU A 44 0.16 17.88 -5.18
C GLU A 44 -0.38 18.51 -6.49
N VAL A 45 -1.29 19.50 -6.38
CA VAL A 45 -1.67 20.41 -7.49
C VAL A 45 -1.38 21.86 -7.13
#